data_AF-A0A447N0N6-F1
#
_entry.id   AF-A0A447N0N6-F1
#
_cell.length_a   1.000
_cell.length_b   1.000
_cell.length_c   1.000
_cell.angle_alpha   90.00
_cell.angle_beta   90.00
_cell.angle_gamma   90.00
#
_symmetry.space_group_name_H-M   'P 1'
#
loop_
_entity.id
_entity.type
_entity.pdbx_description
1 polymer ?
#
loop_
_entity_poly.entity_id
_entity_poly.type
_entity_poly.pdbx_seq_one_letter_code
_entity_poly.pdbx_strand_id
1 'polypeptide(L)'
;MMERERLTVCFHAQLKQRHATMRFEEMNDVDRERLVCAIDELRAAFSRRRQVGASEYAYISFLTVSQRRTLFMHAGLTEKEFNQPYWRINEDSCYWRDALFRALRELFNLFEYAPTILTSVKPEQYLH
;
A
#
# COMPACT_ATOMS: atom_id res chain seq x y z
N MET A 1 6.67 6.05 -10.21
CA MET A 1 5.46 5.89 -9.38
C MET A 1 4.44 6.92 -9.85
N MET A 2 3.27 6.47 -10.28
CA MET A 2 2.13 7.32 -10.67
C MET A 2 1.52 8.00 -9.44
N GLU A 3 0.77 9.09 -9.63
CA GLU A 3 0.17 9.87 -8.53
C GLU A 3 -0.69 9.02 -7.59
N ARG A 4 -1.51 8.11 -8.12
CA ARG A 4 -2.38 7.21 -7.34
C ARG A 4 -1.57 6.24 -6.45
N GLU A 5 -0.48 5.70 -6.97
CA GLU A 5 0.42 4.82 -6.22
C GLU A 5 1.06 5.60 -5.07
N ARG A 6 1.49 6.83 -5.34
CA ARG A 6 2.10 7.70 -4.33
C ARG A 6 1.13 8.10 -3.24
N LEU A 7 -0.12 8.44 -3.60
CA LEU A 7 -1.21 8.67 -2.66
C LEU A 7 -1.46 7.46 -1.76
N THR A 8 -1.31 6.25 -2.29
CA THR A 8 -1.51 5.00 -1.54
C THR A 8 -0.44 4.80 -0.49
N VAL A 9 0.83 5.01 -0.85
CA VAL A 9 1.94 4.94 0.11
C VAL A 9 1.81 6.03 1.17
N CYS A 10 1.49 7.27 0.77
CA CYS A 10 1.26 8.36 1.72
C CYS A 10 0.08 8.08 2.68
N PHE A 11 -1.00 7.49 2.17
CA PHE A 11 -2.13 7.08 3.00
C PHE A 11 -1.72 6.04 4.05
N HIS A 12 -0.96 5.01 3.66
CA HIS A 12 -0.45 4.00 4.59
C HIS A 12 0.47 4.60 5.65
N ALA A 13 1.33 5.54 5.25
CA ALA A 13 2.23 6.30 6.12
C ALA A 13 1.50 7.32 7.04
N GLN A 14 0.16 7.42 6.95
CA GLN A 14 -0.65 8.41 7.67
C GLN A 14 -0.25 9.87 7.37
N LEU A 15 0.23 10.12 6.15
CA LEU A 15 0.59 11.43 5.66
C LEU A 15 -0.61 12.11 4.98
N LYS A 16 -0.67 13.44 5.07
CA LYS A 16 -1.69 14.24 4.36
C LYS A 16 -1.52 14.12 2.83
N GLN A 17 -2.60 14.28 2.07
CA GLN A 17 -2.58 14.18 0.60
C GLN A 17 -1.52 15.06 -0.08
N ARG A 18 -1.24 16.26 0.44
CA ARG A 18 -0.19 17.16 -0.10
C ARG A 18 1.18 16.49 -0.21
N HIS A 19 1.49 15.50 0.63
CA HIS A 19 2.78 14.82 0.61
C HIS A 19 2.95 13.94 -0.64
N ALA A 20 1.87 13.58 -1.33
CA ALA A 20 1.94 12.83 -2.57
C ALA A 20 2.51 13.67 -3.73
N THR A 21 2.47 15.00 -3.65
CA THR A 21 3.03 15.90 -4.68
C THR A 21 4.36 16.53 -4.27
N MET A 22 4.68 16.59 -2.97
CA MET A 22 5.96 17.09 -2.46
C MET A 22 7.14 16.24 -2.95
N ARG A 23 8.34 16.79 -3.06
CA ARG A 23 9.57 16.00 -3.21
C ARG A 23 9.98 15.38 -1.87
N PHE A 24 10.76 14.31 -1.92
CA PHE A 24 11.28 13.69 -0.70
C PHE A 24 12.17 14.65 0.09
N GLU A 25 12.97 15.49 -0.59
CA GLU A 25 13.81 16.48 0.11
C GLU A 25 13.01 17.62 0.75
N GLU A 26 11.75 17.82 0.36
CA GLU A 26 10.86 18.84 0.94
C GLU A 26 10.16 18.35 2.21
N MET A 27 10.15 17.03 2.46
CA MET A 27 9.58 16.43 3.67
C MET A 27 10.55 16.59 4.85
N ASN A 28 10.02 16.74 6.06
CA ASN A 28 10.84 16.65 7.28
C ASN A 28 11.27 15.19 7.53
N ASP A 29 12.23 14.98 8.42
CA ASP A 29 12.81 13.65 8.65
C ASP A 29 11.80 12.63 9.18
N VAL A 30 10.83 13.06 9.99
CA VAL A 30 9.75 12.19 10.50
C VAL A 30 8.84 11.71 9.36
N ASP A 31 8.45 12.61 8.46
CA ASP A 31 7.61 12.27 7.30
C ASP A 31 8.36 11.39 6.30
N ARG A 32 9.66 11.64 6.12
CA ARG A 32 10.54 10.79 5.32
C ARG A 32 10.60 9.38 5.90
N GLU A 33 10.90 9.23 7.18
CA GLU A 33 10.97 7.95 7.88
C GLU A 33 9.64 7.19 7.79
N ARG A 34 8.50 7.86 7.99
CA ARG A 34 7.18 7.23 7.82
C ARG A 34 6.95 6.73 6.40
N LEU A 35 7.34 7.50 5.40
CA LEU A 35 7.23 7.09 4.00
C LEU A 35 8.13 5.89 3.71
N VAL A 36 9.35 5.89 4.24
CA VAL A 36 10.32 4.79 4.16
C VAL A 36 9.71 3.50 4.72
N CYS A 37 9.26 3.54 5.97
CA CYS A 37 8.66 2.39 6.65
C CYS A 37 7.41 1.88 5.91
N ALA A 38 6.56 2.79 5.44
CA ALA A 38 5.36 2.42 4.70
C ALA A 38 5.66 1.69 3.38
N ILE A 39 6.72 2.10 2.66
CA ILE A 39 7.16 1.42 1.44
C ILE A 39 7.62 0.00 1.78
N ASP A 40 8.41 -0.18 2.84
CA ASP A 40 8.92 -1.49 3.22
C ASP A 40 7.80 -2.43 3.70
N GLU A 41 6.90 -1.93 4.55
CA GLU A 41 5.72 -2.68 5.02
C GLU A 41 4.83 -3.14 3.86
N LEU A 42 4.52 -2.24 2.93
CA LEU A 42 3.68 -2.57 1.77
C LEU A 42 4.40 -3.49 0.79
N ARG A 43 5.70 -3.32 0.57
CA ARG A 43 6.49 -4.23 -0.26
C ARG A 43 6.51 -5.64 0.32
N ALA A 44 6.71 -5.76 1.63
CA ALA A 44 6.71 -7.03 2.33
C ALA A 44 5.32 -7.70 2.27
N ALA A 45 4.26 -6.91 2.41
CA ALA A 45 2.88 -7.39 2.31
C ALA A 45 2.57 -7.86 0.88
N PHE A 46 2.70 -6.96 -0.11
CA PHE A 46 2.32 -7.14 -1.52
C PHE A 46 3.46 -7.67 -2.39
N SER A 47 4.20 -8.65 -1.87
CA SER A 47 5.18 -9.41 -2.66
C SER A 47 4.48 -10.56 -3.40
N ARG A 48 4.67 -10.67 -4.72
CA ARG A 48 4.12 -11.79 -5.53
C ARG A 48 4.48 -13.18 -4.98
N ARG A 49 5.61 -13.31 -4.28
CA ARG A 49 6.01 -14.58 -3.62
C ARG A 49 4.97 -15.06 -2.61
N ARG A 50 4.22 -14.15 -1.97
CA ARG A 50 3.17 -14.48 -1.00
C ARG A 50 1.84 -14.88 -1.65
N GLN A 51 1.67 -14.65 -2.95
CA GLN A 51 0.44 -15.01 -3.67
C GLN A 51 0.46 -16.47 -4.16
N VAL A 52 1.64 -17.09 -4.28
CA VAL A 52 1.77 -18.44 -4.87
C VAL A 52 0.98 -19.46 -4.03
N GLY A 53 -0.10 -20.00 -4.63
CA GLY A 53 -0.92 -21.06 -4.04
C GLY A 53 -2.04 -20.62 -3.09
N ALA A 54 -2.20 -19.33 -2.83
CA ALA A 54 -3.29 -18.80 -1.99
C ALA A 54 -4.41 -18.20 -2.85
N SER A 55 -5.66 -18.45 -2.48
CA SER A 55 -6.79 -17.69 -3.03
C SER A 55 -6.69 -16.22 -2.59
N GLU A 56 -7.30 -15.29 -3.34
CA GLU A 56 -7.33 -13.87 -2.99
C GLU A 56 -7.92 -13.65 -1.60
N TYR A 57 -8.94 -14.44 -1.23
CA TYR A 57 -9.50 -14.46 0.11
C TYR A 57 -8.47 -14.85 1.17
N ALA A 58 -7.77 -15.98 0.99
CA ALA A 58 -6.77 -16.43 1.93
C ALA A 58 -5.67 -15.38 2.08
N TYR A 59 -5.21 -14.81 0.96
CA TYR A 59 -4.23 -13.74 0.95
C TYR A 59 -4.69 -12.50 1.75
N ILE A 60 -5.90 -11.98 1.50
CA ILE A 60 -6.45 -10.80 2.20
C ILE A 60 -6.61 -11.07 3.70
N SER A 61 -6.87 -12.32 4.08
CA SER A 61 -6.98 -12.71 5.49
C SER A 61 -5.67 -12.59 6.26
N PHE A 62 -4.51 -12.77 5.60
CA PHE A 62 -3.18 -12.61 6.18
C PHE A 62 -2.70 -11.15 6.30
N LEU A 63 -3.37 -10.22 5.62
CA LEU A 63 -3.03 -8.80 5.70
C LEU A 63 -3.41 -8.23 7.08
N THR A 64 -2.55 -7.36 7.62
CA THR A 64 -2.90 -6.56 8.79
C THR A 64 -4.05 -5.60 8.48
N VAL A 65 -4.68 -5.06 9.53
CA VAL A 65 -5.76 -4.08 9.38
C VAL A 65 -5.30 -2.85 8.56
N SER A 66 -4.09 -2.35 8.80
CA SER A 66 -3.53 -1.19 8.07
C SER A 66 -3.28 -1.51 6.59
N GLN A 67 -2.73 -2.69 6.29
CA GLN A 67 -2.48 -3.15 4.93
C GLN A 67 -3.79 -3.36 4.16
N ARG A 68 -4.79 -4.00 4.79
CA ARG A 68 -6.11 -4.19 4.20
C ARG A 68 -6.80 -2.85 3.93
N ARG A 69 -6.75 -1.91 4.89
CA ARG A 69 -7.31 -0.56 4.71
C ARG A 69 -6.64 0.16 3.54
N THR A 70 -5.34 -0.03 3.35
CA THR A 70 -4.59 0.52 2.22
C THR A 70 -5.04 -0.08 0.89
N LEU A 71 -5.23 -1.40 0.84
CA LEU A 71 -5.77 -2.07 -0.35
C LEU A 71 -7.18 -1.56 -0.71
N PHE A 72 -8.06 -1.43 0.27
CA PHE A 72 -9.43 -0.94 0.05
C PHE A 72 -9.43 0.52 -0.43
N MET A 73 -8.61 1.36 0.19
CA MET A 73 -8.42 2.75 -0.25
C MET A 73 -7.85 2.82 -1.68
N HIS A 74 -6.85 1.99 -2.00
CA HIS A 74 -6.28 1.92 -3.35
C HIS A 74 -7.36 1.54 -4.37
N ALA A 75 -8.26 0.61 -4.02
CA ALA A 75 -9.41 0.22 -4.83
C ALA A 75 -10.50 1.29 -4.98
N GLY A 76 -10.37 2.45 -4.31
CA GLY A 76 -11.38 3.50 -4.30
C GLY A 76 -12.58 3.19 -3.40
N LEU A 77 -12.45 2.20 -2.51
CA LEU A 77 -13.49 1.79 -1.58
C LEU A 77 -13.47 2.66 -0.32
N THR A 78 -14.62 2.81 0.31
CA THR A 78 -14.79 3.66 1.50
C THR A 78 -14.79 2.82 2.78
N GLU A 79 -14.93 3.48 3.92
CA GLU A 79 -15.13 2.79 5.21
C GLU A 79 -16.36 1.88 5.20
N LYS A 80 -17.39 2.19 4.40
CA LYS A 80 -18.59 1.34 4.29
C LYS A 80 -18.28 -0.05 3.77
N GLU A 81 -17.41 -0.15 2.76
CA GLU A 81 -16.99 -1.44 2.22
C GLU A 81 -15.95 -2.10 3.12
N PHE A 82 -15.03 -1.32 3.71
CA PHE A 82 -14.03 -1.85 4.63
C PHE A 82 -14.62 -2.45 5.91
N ASN A 83 -15.72 -1.89 6.41
CA ASN A 83 -16.43 -2.39 7.59
C ASN A 83 -17.30 -3.62 7.29
N GLN A 84 -17.48 -3.98 6.01
CA GLN A 84 -18.09 -5.26 5.67
C GLN A 84 -17.09 -6.39 5.88
N PRO A 85 -17.56 -7.61 6.17
CA PRO A 85 -16.67 -8.73 6.27
C PRO A 85 -15.92 -9.00 4.97
N TYR A 86 -14.59 -9.15 5.07
CA TYR A 86 -13.74 -9.34 3.89
C TYR A 86 -14.07 -10.62 3.11
N TRP A 87 -14.70 -11.63 3.74
CA TRP A 87 -15.16 -12.85 3.04
C TRP A 87 -16.32 -12.62 2.06
N ARG A 88 -16.99 -11.46 2.11
CA ARG A 88 -18.04 -11.12 1.13
C ARG A 88 -17.54 -11.10 -0.31
N ILE A 89 -16.24 -10.96 -0.56
CA ILE A 89 -15.66 -11.10 -1.90
C ILE A 89 -15.93 -12.47 -2.55
N ASN A 90 -16.28 -13.49 -1.77
CA ASN A 90 -16.66 -14.80 -2.31
C ASN A 90 -18.15 -14.88 -2.70
N GLU A 91 -18.95 -13.88 -2.33
CA GLU A 91 -20.36 -13.79 -2.73
C GLU A 91 -20.47 -13.17 -4.13
N ASP A 92 -21.31 -13.73 -5.00
CA ASP A 92 -21.54 -13.18 -6.34
C ASP A 92 -22.20 -11.80 -6.34
N SER A 93 -22.88 -11.45 -5.24
CA SER A 93 -23.49 -10.12 -5.05
C SER A 93 -22.49 -9.02 -4.69
N CYS A 94 -21.21 -9.36 -4.51
CA CYS A 94 -20.19 -8.41 -4.06
C CYS A 94 -19.74 -7.48 -5.19
N TYR A 95 -20.39 -6.32 -5.28
CA TYR A 95 -20.15 -5.33 -6.34
C TYR A 95 -18.73 -4.71 -6.32
N TRP A 96 -18.02 -4.77 -5.19
CA TRP A 96 -16.68 -4.19 -5.03
C TRP A 96 -15.54 -5.21 -5.21
N ARG A 97 -15.86 -6.49 -5.44
CA ARG A 97 -14.89 -7.58 -5.62
C ARG A 97 -13.87 -7.28 -6.72
N ASP A 98 -14.35 -6.90 -7.90
CA ASP A 98 -13.49 -6.73 -9.08
C ASP A 98 -12.55 -5.53 -8.92
N ALA A 99 -13.04 -4.44 -8.31
CA ALA A 99 -12.22 -3.27 -7.97
C ALA A 99 -11.11 -3.64 -6.99
N LEU A 100 -11.42 -4.46 -5.98
CA LEU A 100 -10.43 -4.92 -5.00
C LEU A 100 -9.37 -5.84 -5.63
N PHE A 101 -9.77 -6.79 -6.48
CA PHE A 101 -8.83 -7.68 -7.15
C PHE A 101 -7.95 -6.95 -8.15
N ARG A 102 -8.49 -5.97 -8.86
CA ARG A 102 -7.70 -5.07 -9.70
C ARG A 102 -6.66 -4.32 -8.87
N ALA A 103 -7.07 -3.68 -7.78
CA ALA A 103 -6.17 -2.98 -6.87
C ALA A 103 -5.09 -3.89 -6.29
N LEU A 104 -5.45 -5.13 -5.94
CA LEU A 104 -4.51 -6.12 -5.44
C LEU A 104 -3.40 -6.43 -6.47
N ARG A 105 -3.77 -6.63 -7.74
CA ARG A 105 -2.81 -6.83 -8.85
C ARG A 105 -1.96 -5.59 -9.10
N GLU A 106 -2.55 -4.40 -9.06
CA GLU A 106 -1.83 -3.13 -9.18
C GLU A 106 -0.76 -2.99 -8.09
N LEU A 107 -1.09 -3.29 -6.83
CA LEU A 107 -0.13 -3.25 -5.72
C LEU A 107 0.96 -4.31 -5.83
N PHE A 108 0.63 -5.55 -6.26
CA PHE A 108 1.66 -6.55 -6.53
C PHE A 108 2.67 -6.08 -7.58
N ASN A 109 2.20 -5.44 -8.65
CA ASN A 109 3.06 -4.92 -9.72
C ASN A 109 3.90 -3.73 -9.27
N LEU A 110 3.33 -2.83 -8.47
CA LEU A 110 4.01 -1.66 -7.91
C LEU A 110 5.30 -2.05 -7.18
N PHE A 111 5.22 -3.09 -6.35
CA PHE A 111 6.33 -3.52 -5.50
C PHE A 111 7.20 -4.63 -6.10
N GLU A 112 6.81 -5.22 -7.22
CA GLU A 112 7.62 -6.19 -7.96
C GLU A 112 8.86 -5.54 -8.58
N TYR A 113 8.71 -4.33 -9.12
CA TYR A 113 9.78 -3.59 -9.80
C TYR A 113 10.18 -2.31 -9.09
N ALA A 114 9.55 -1.97 -7.96
CA ALA A 114 10.11 -0.96 -7.08
C ALA A 114 11.58 -1.34 -6.87
N PRO A 115 12.55 -0.50 -7.26
CA PRO A 115 13.93 -0.68 -6.86
C PRO A 115 13.94 -0.91 -5.36
N THR A 116 15.04 -1.41 -4.81
CA THR A 116 15.30 -1.25 -3.38
C THR A 116 15.46 0.26 -3.09
N ILE A 117 14.40 1.03 -3.30
CA ILE A 117 14.24 2.41 -2.92
C ILE A 117 14.20 2.26 -1.42
N LEU A 118 15.33 2.61 -0.80
CA LEU A 118 15.59 2.90 0.62
C LEU A 118 16.93 2.31 1.11
N THR A 119 17.99 2.44 0.32
CA THR A 119 19.35 2.52 0.89
C THR A 119 20.11 3.79 0.50
N SER A 120 19.44 4.78 -0.08
CA SER A 120 20.06 6.08 -0.39
C SER A 120 19.63 7.18 0.57
N VAL A 121 19.56 6.89 1.88
CA VAL A 121 19.94 7.93 2.83
C VAL A 121 21.43 7.75 3.01
N LYS A 122 22.21 8.64 2.40
CA LYS A 122 23.66 8.60 2.62
C LYS A 122 23.92 8.89 4.10
N PRO A 123 24.78 8.12 4.79
CA PRO A 123 25.11 8.33 6.20
C PRO A 123 25.54 9.77 6.50
N GLU A 124 26.08 10.47 5.50
CA GLU A 124 26.51 11.86 5.59
C GLU A 124 25.40 12.86 5.98
N GLN A 125 24.11 12.51 5.86
CA GLN A 125 22.99 13.40 6.22
C GLN A 125 22.55 13.31 7.69
N TYR A 126 23.08 12.38 8.49
CA TYR A 126 22.78 12.28 9.93
C TYR A 126 23.73 13.07 10.83
N LEU A 127 24.78 13.68 10.26
CA LEU A 127 25.83 14.38 11.00
C LEU A 127 25.87 15.87 10.65
N HIS A 128 24.76 16.58 10.80
CA HIS A 128 24.75 18.05 10.88
C HIS A 128 23.76 18.53 11.93
#